data_AF-A0A2E2UAD4-F1
#
_entry.id   AF-A0A2E2UAD4-F1
#
_cell.length_a   1.000
_cell.length_b   1.000
_cell.length_c   1.000
_cell.angle_alpha   90.00
_cell.angle_beta   90.00
_cell.angle_gamma   90.00
#
_symmetry.space_group_name_H-M   'P 1'
#
loop_
_entity.id
_entity.type
_entity.pdbx_description
1 polymer ?
#
loop_
_entity_poly.entity_id
_entity_poly.type
_entity_poly.pdbx_seq_one_letter_code
_entity_poly.pdbx_strand_id
1 'polypeptide(L)'
;MGNLKRNAALILIALMAIPAFAGVNLKNGNFYISYTYIDVPGSGKNLSITSTYNSKSTEVGSFGFGRGYYYDTKIVTNPDGCAIVHEHGAGGTTRFCPQNKVDPVKASKKIVDTMRKSSSLTAKAEKDLMERLTNNAELRHVYARRYKVSTDISAGSTLYSNQRGIQELQVTKDGFVRKSNDGKVEYFDNQGQLSKIKEKNGYSISFTYKDGKVFSIKDSAAKQIYFSWYANGLVKELWSVGDKKAKFKYDENKNLIYSIDVDGNEYGYSYDANHNLTKVVYNPDPDTGKVKKGEKEDSIQMEYDPKTFFITKKTERNGDVTEYKYGNDPKRPKDHYWTLVTKKGFNNRKVTNRYEYEIKTRPDGSRYTYRILTQINGIKTETIYSECCGLPLKIARGKNVTNFEYNDKGLLTKKTSSKGDSVSIKYDDKHNKISEVKNASGITKFKYDAKGNLTLAENSRGKKVLLVYNSKGKISKMVDKDSKSKKQRVLAFTYNALGKPVRIEMEKIGTINVSYNNFGEIKKVESKQGHKMALQVTQAFQNLLAIVKPAGVNLNM
;
A
#
# COMPACT_ATOMS: atom_id res chain seq x y z
N MET A 1 -24.57 -5.00 -63.29
CA MET A 1 -24.45 -6.24 -62.48
C MET A 1 -23.38 -5.98 -61.43
N GLY A 2 -23.60 -5.84 -60.13
CA GLY A 2 -24.71 -6.25 -59.27
C GLY A 2 -24.12 -6.95 -58.04
N ASN A 3 -23.93 -6.20 -56.96
CA ASN A 3 -23.91 -6.60 -55.53
C ASN A 3 -23.16 -7.88 -55.08
N LEU A 4 -22.15 -7.71 -54.21
CA LEU A 4 -21.97 -8.63 -53.08
C LEU A 4 -21.97 -7.86 -51.76
N LYS A 5 -22.92 -8.26 -50.89
CA LYS A 5 -23.26 -7.66 -49.60
C LYS A 5 -22.30 -8.10 -48.48
N ARG A 6 -21.99 -7.12 -47.63
CA ARG A 6 -21.80 -7.14 -46.16
C ARG A 6 -21.72 -8.52 -45.47
N ASN A 7 -20.58 -8.79 -44.83
CA ASN A 7 -20.54 -9.53 -43.57
C ASN A 7 -20.08 -8.60 -42.44
N ALA A 8 -20.92 -8.51 -41.42
CA ALA A 8 -20.77 -7.65 -40.26
C ALA A 8 -19.59 -8.08 -39.39
N ALA A 9 -18.70 -7.14 -39.09
CA ALA A 9 -17.70 -7.30 -38.06
C ALA A 9 -18.38 -7.25 -36.68
N LEU A 10 -18.34 -8.35 -35.93
CA LEU A 10 -18.55 -8.33 -34.49
C LEU A 10 -17.46 -7.47 -33.85
N ILE A 11 -17.80 -6.23 -33.52
CA ILE A 11 -16.99 -5.39 -32.65
C ILE A 11 -17.21 -5.94 -31.23
N LEU A 12 -16.28 -6.79 -30.78
CA LEU A 12 -16.17 -7.15 -29.37
C LEU A 12 -15.67 -5.90 -28.64
N ILE A 13 -16.60 -5.09 -28.12
CA ILE A 13 -16.28 -4.00 -27.21
C ILE A 13 -15.74 -4.65 -25.93
N ALA A 14 -14.42 -4.79 -25.86
CA ALA A 14 -13.74 -4.99 -24.59
C ALA A 14 -13.84 -3.67 -23.81
N LEU A 15 -14.95 -3.48 -23.10
CA LEU A 15 -15.04 -2.53 -22.00
C LEU A 15 -13.91 -2.90 -21.04
N MET A 16 -12.87 -2.07 -21.01
CA MET A 16 -11.84 -2.14 -19.97
C MET A 16 -12.51 -1.77 -18.66
N ALA A 17 -13.13 -2.75 -18.01
CA ALA A 17 -13.54 -2.61 -16.62
C ALA A 17 -12.29 -2.26 -15.81
N ILE A 18 -12.31 -1.13 -15.13
CA ILE A 18 -11.28 -0.76 -14.17
C ILE A 18 -11.19 -1.92 -13.16
N PRO A 19 -9.99 -2.50 -12.90
CA PRO A 19 -9.92 -3.78 -12.22
C PRO A 19 -10.44 -3.66 -10.79
N ALA A 20 -11.56 -4.35 -10.51
CA ALA A 20 -11.98 -4.61 -9.15
C ALA A 20 -10.94 -5.53 -8.49
N PHE A 21 -10.31 -5.06 -7.40
CA PHE A 21 -9.34 -5.87 -6.65
C PHE A 21 -10.03 -6.51 -5.45
N ALA A 22 -10.21 -7.82 -5.49
CA ALA A 22 -10.83 -8.61 -4.43
C ALA A 22 -9.83 -9.60 -3.81
N GLY A 23 -9.84 -9.74 -2.48
CA GLY A 23 -8.94 -10.65 -1.79
C GLY A 23 -9.47 -11.14 -0.44
N VAL A 24 -8.83 -12.18 0.09
CA VAL A 24 -9.11 -12.73 1.42
C VAL A 24 -7.84 -12.66 2.25
N ASN A 25 -7.92 -12.04 3.43
CA ASN A 25 -6.85 -12.12 4.42
C ASN A 25 -6.93 -13.45 5.16
N LEU A 26 -6.04 -14.37 4.79
CA LEU A 26 -5.99 -15.73 5.33
C LEU A 26 -5.68 -15.79 6.83
N LYS A 27 -5.21 -14.69 7.44
CA LYS A 27 -4.97 -14.62 8.88
C LYS A 27 -6.26 -14.48 9.69
N ASN A 28 -7.31 -13.87 9.12
CA ASN A 28 -8.51 -13.51 9.88
C ASN A 28 -9.81 -13.58 9.08
N GLY A 29 -9.81 -14.29 7.95
CA GLY A 29 -10.98 -14.49 7.11
C GLY A 29 -11.62 -13.23 6.53
N ASN A 30 -10.90 -12.10 6.56
CA ASN A 30 -11.43 -10.83 6.06
C ASN A 30 -11.53 -10.85 4.53
N PHE A 31 -12.73 -10.68 4.00
CA PHE A 31 -12.93 -10.42 2.58
C PHE A 31 -12.93 -8.92 2.31
N TYR A 32 -12.22 -8.51 1.27
CA TYR A 32 -12.24 -7.13 0.82
C TYR A 32 -12.35 -7.05 -0.70
N ILE A 33 -13.03 -6.01 -1.18
CA ILE A 33 -13.19 -5.74 -2.62
C ILE A 33 -13.23 -4.25 -2.89
N SER A 34 -12.53 -3.81 -3.93
CA SER A 34 -12.42 -2.39 -4.29
C SER A 34 -13.01 -2.09 -5.66
N TYR A 35 -13.60 -0.90 -5.80
CA TYR A 35 -14.14 -0.38 -7.07
C TYR A 35 -13.71 1.08 -7.25
N THR A 36 -13.24 1.41 -8.45
CA THR A 36 -12.93 2.79 -8.86
C THR A 36 -14.15 3.35 -9.56
N TYR A 37 -14.68 4.46 -9.06
CA TYR A 37 -15.92 5.06 -9.58
C TYR A 37 -15.68 6.25 -10.50
N ILE A 38 -14.49 6.85 -10.43
CA ILE A 38 -14.07 7.95 -11.28
C ILE A 38 -12.56 7.94 -11.37
N ASP A 39 -12.04 8.10 -12.58
CA ASP A 39 -10.62 8.25 -12.86
C ASP A 39 -10.42 9.41 -13.85
N VAL A 40 -9.88 10.53 -13.37
CA VAL A 40 -9.68 11.73 -14.20
C VAL A 40 -8.27 11.69 -14.79
N PRO A 41 -8.12 11.46 -16.11
CA PRO A 41 -6.80 11.36 -16.75
C PRO A 41 -6.11 12.72 -16.85
N GLY A 42 -4.79 12.72 -16.98
CA GLY A 42 -4.01 13.92 -17.27
C GLY A 42 -2.51 13.64 -17.32
N SER A 43 -1.70 14.67 -17.56
CA SER A 43 -0.24 14.50 -17.53
C SER A 43 0.23 14.02 -16.15
N GLY A 44 0.80 12.83 -16.06
CA GLY A 44 1.28 12.24 -14.80
C GLY A 44 0.30 11.23 -14.20
N LYS A 45 0.03 11.35 -12.88
CA LYS A 45 -0.86 10.46 -12.13
C LYS A 45 -2.32 10.86 -12.36
N ASN A 46 -3.20 9.89 -12.57
CA ASN A 46 -4.64 10.14 -12.63
C ASN A 46 -5.17 10.48 -11.23
N LEU A 47 -6.25 11.28 -11.19
CA LEU A 47 -6.96 11.58 -9.95
C LEU A 47 -8.20 10.68 -9.88
N SER A 48 -8.19 9.71 -8.96
CA SER A 48 -9.22 8.67 -8.91
C SER A 48 -9.88 8.56 -7.53
N ILE A 49 -11.14 8.13 -7.51
CA ILE A 49 -11.84 7.69 -6.29
C ILE A 49 -12.07 6.18 -6.36
N THR A 50 -11.44 5.46 -5.44
CA THR A 50 -11.61 4.02 -5.26
C THR A 50 -12.11 3.76 -3.85
N SER A 51 -13.25 3.07 -3.73
CA SER A 51 -13.74 2.58 -2.43
C SER A 51 -13.35 1.12 -2.23
N THR A 52 -13.19 0.71 -0.98
CA THR A 52 -12.90 -0.67 -0.56
C THR A 52 -13.89 -1.10 0.50
N TYR A 53 -14.60 -2.20 0.25
CA TYR A 53 -15.36 -2.93 1.27
C TYR A 53 -14.42 -3.85 2.05
N ASN A 54 -14.68 -4.02 3.34
CA ASN A 54 -13.93 -4.85 4.29
C ASN A 54 -14.91 -5.56 5.23
N SER A 55 -15.05 -6.88 5.13
CA SER A 55 -16.01 -7.67 5.94
C SER A 55 -15.71 -7.71 7.42
N LYS A 56 -14.49 -7.34 7.84
CA LYS A 56 -14.11 -7.20 9.24
C LYS A 56 -14.32 -5.79 9.79
N SER A 57 -14.65 -4.81 8.95
CA SER A 57 -14.86 -3.43 9.39
C SER A 57 -16.21 -3.28 10.06
N THR A 58 -16.22 -2.68 11.25
CA THR A 58 -17.45 -2.27 11.95
C THR A 58 -17.75 -0.78 11.77
N GLU A 59 -16.96 -0.08 10.95
CA GLU A 59 -17.14 1.35 10.68
C GLU A 59 -18.10 1.56 9.51
N VAL A 60 -18.87 2.65 9.57
CA VAL A 60 -19.61 3.19 8.44
C VAL A 60 -18.74 4.28 7.81
N GLY A 61 -18.10 3.95 6.69
CA GLY A 61 -17.32 4.91 5.91
C GLY A 61 -18.23 5.75 5.02
N SER A 62 -17.62 6.64 4.23
CA SER A 62 -18.37 7.53 3.33
C SER A 62 -19.18 6.78 2.26
N PHE A 63 -18.82 5.53 1.97
CA PHE A 63 -19.49 4.65 1.01
C PHE A 63 -20.32 3.55 1.67
N GLY A 64 -20.66 3.68 2.94
CA GLY A 64 -21.56 2.76 3.65
C GLY A 64 -20.87 1.85 4.67
N PHE A 65 -21.65 0.96 5.27
CA PHE A 65 -21.14 0.02 6.27
C PHE A 65 -20.02 -0.85 5.68
N GLY A 66 -18.90 -0.92 6.40
CA GLY A 66 -17.73 -1.68 6.01
C GLY A 66 -17.01 -1.16 4.76
N ARG A 67 -17.43 -0.01 4.20
CA ARG A 67 -16.90 0.52 2.93
C ARG A 67 -16.45 1.98 3.07
N GLY A 68 -15.18 2.22 2.77
CA GLY A 68 -14.58 3.55 2.76
C GLY A 68 -13.64 3.73 1.58
N TYR A 69 -13.00 4.89 1.49
CA TYR A 69 -12.04 5.22 0.42
C TYR A 69 -10.81 5.91 1.02
N TYR A 70 -9.72 5.99 0.25
CA TYR A 70 -8.43 6.49 0.76
C TYR A 70 -8.55 7.81 1.55
N TYR A 71 -9.37 8.76 1.10
CA TYR A 71 -9.47 10.08 1.71
C TYR A 71 -10.38 10.16 2.95
N ASP A 72 -11.00 9.05 3.37
CA ASP A 72 -11.59 8.91 4.72
C ASP A 72 -10.52 8.76 5.83
N THR A 73 -9.23 8.87 5.46
CA THR A 73 -8.12 8.74 6.41
C THR A 73 -8.13 9.88 7.42
N LYS A 74 -8.08 9.53 8.71
CA LYS A 74 -8.10 10.52 9.81
C LYS A 74 -7.24 10.09 10.99
N ILE A 75 -6.85 11.04 11.82
CA ILE A 75 -6.01 10.82 13.00
C ILE A 75 -6.79 11.03 14.28
N VAL A 76 -6.58 10.13 15.24
CA VAL A 76 -7.11 10.23 16.60
C VAL A 76 -5.97 10.01 17.60
N THR A 77 -5.83 10.90 18.56
CA THR A 77 -4.87 10.76 19.67
C THR A 77 -5.41 9.83 20.75
N ASN A 78 -4.53 9.05 21.35
CA ASN A 78 -4.85 7.99 22.31
C ASN A 78 -4.19 8.31 23.68
N PRO A 79 -4.71 7.80 24.81
CA PRO A 79 -4.31 8.26 26.14
C PRO A 79 -2.91 7.79 26.55
N ASP A 80 -2.36 6.80 25.83
CA ASP A 80 -1.01 6.30 25.99
C ASP A 80 0.06 7.17 25.31
N GLY A 81 -0.30 8.37 24.82
CA GLY A 81 0.62 9.27 24.12
C GLY A 81 0.93 8.83 22.69
N CYS A 82 0.19 7.85 22.17
CA CYS A 82 0.23 7.43 20.78
C CYS A 82 -0.89 8.11 19.98
N ALA A 83 -0.75 8.12 18.67
CA ALA A 83 -1.80 8.49 17.73
C ALA A 83 -2.16 7.29 16.84
N ILE A 84 -3.41 7.21 16.41
CA ILE A 84 -3.90 6.17 15.52
C ILE A 84 -4.43 6.84 14.27
N VAL A 85 -3.84 6.45 13.14
CA VAL A 85 -4.38 6.77 11.82
C VAL A 85 -5.43 5.72 11.50
N HIS A 86 -6.68 6.14 11.37
CA HIS A 86 -7.73 5.33 10.76
C HIS A 86 -7.59 5.43 9.26
N GLU A 87 -7.23 4.33 8.61
CA GLU A 87 -6.94 4.26 7.18
C GLU A 87 -8.25 4.03 6.40
N HIS A 88 -8.47 4.89 5.41
CA HIS A 88 -9.41 4.69 4.31
C HIS A 88 -10.89 4.46 4.70
N GLY A 89 -11.32 4.75 5.93
CA GLY A 89 -12.71 4.60 6.36
C GLY A 89 -13.26 3.16 6.39
N ALA A 90 -12.44 2.15 6.12
CA ALA A 90 -12.83 0.73 6.05
C ALA A 90 -12.18 -0.09 7.18
N GLY A 91 -12.03 0.51 8.36
CA GLY A 91 -11.59 -0.18 9.58
C GLY A 91 -10.08 -0.50 9.68
N GLY A 92 -9.26 -0.10 8.71
CA GLY A 92 -7.81 -0.20 8.84
C GLY A 92 -7.29 0.81 9.86
N THR A 93 -6.32 0.43 10.69
CA THR A 93 -5.64 1.35 11.60
C THR A 93 -4.13 1.20 11.51
N THR A 94 -3.42 2.29 11.81
CA THR A 94 -1.97 2.32 11.97
C THR A 94 -1.63 3.10 13.23
N ARG A 95 -0.95 2.45 14.18
CA ARG A 95 -0.59 3.05 15.47
C ARG A 95 0.81 3.67 15.41
N PHE A 96 0.92 4.92 15.86
CA PHE A 96 2.13 5.73 15.94
C PHE A 96 2.44 6.09 17.39
N CYS A 97 3.64 5.78 17.88
CA CYS A 97 4.02 6.01 19.27
C CYS A 97 5.39 6.70 19.39
N PRO A 98 5.69 7.34 20.52
CA PRO A 98 7.04 7.84 20.80
C PRO A 98 8.07 6.70 20.76
N GLN A 99 9.35 7.01 20.51
CA GLN A 99 10.44 6.01 20.58
C GLN A 99 10.63 5.44 21.98
N ASN A 100 10.37 6.26 23.00
CA ASN A 100 10.39 5.81 24.39
C ASN A 100 9.24 4.83 24.65
N LYS A 101 9.49 3.84 25.52
CA LYS A 101 8.51 2.81 25.88
C LYS A 101 7.20 3.46 26.32
N VAL A 102 6.10 3.02 25.71
CA VAL A 102 4.75 3.30 26.19
C VAL A 102 4.60 2.73 27.60
N ASP A 103 4.02 3.51 28.52
CA ASP A 103 3.61 3.03 29.84
C ASP A 103 2.14 2.56 29.76
N PRO A 104 1.88 1.25 29.57
CA PRO A 104 0.52 0.74 29.44
C PRO A 104 -0.28 0.84 30.74
N VAL A 105 0.39 0.86 31.90
CA VAL A 105 -0.28 0.94 33.22
C VAL A 105 -0.84 2.34 33.41
N LYS A 106 -0.02 3.37 33.19
CA LYS A 106 -0.46 4.78 33.29
C LYS A 106 -1.59 5.09 32.32
N ALA A 107 -1.50 4.59 31.09
CA ALA A 107 -2.56 4.77 30.10
C ALA A 107 -3.88 4.08 30.51
N SER A 108 -3.80 2.85 31.02
CA SER A 108 -4.96 2.10 31.51
C SER A 108 -5.62 2.82 32.69
N LYS A 109 -4.81 3.34 33.61
CA LYS A 109 -5.28 4.11 34.76
C LYS A 109 -6.06 5.34 34.31
N LYS A 110 -5.57 6.10 33.33
CA LYS A 110 -6.28 7.27 32.78
C LYS A 110 -7.68 6.91 32.25
N ILE A 111 -7.79 5.76 31.58
CA ILE A 111 -9.08 5.25 31.08
C ILE A 111 -10.01 4.92 32.25
N VAL A 112 -9.53 4.13 33.20
CA VAL A 112 -10.31 3.68 34.37
C VAL A 112 -10.75 4.85 35.24
N ASP A 113 -9.86 5.81 35.52
CA ASP A 113 -10.18 7.02 36.29
C ASP A 113 -11.28 7.86 35.60
N THR A 114 -11.28 7.91 34.26
CA THR A 114 -12.34 8.59 33.50
C THR A 114 -13.65 7.82 33.55
N MET A 115 -13.61 6.48 33.45
CA MET A 115 -14.79 5.63 33.58
C MET A 115 -15.48 5.79 34.93
N ARG A 116 -14.72 5.90 36.02
CA ARG A 116 -15.24 6.10 37.39
C ARG A 116 -16.08 7.38 37.53
N LYS A 117 -15.85 8.39 36.69
CA LYS A 117 -16.69 9.62 36.67
C LYS A 117 -18.09 9.38 36.10
N SER A 118 -18.26 8.30 35.34
CA SER A 118 -19.49 7.97 34.61
C SER A 118 -20.18 6.68 35.08
N SER A 119 -19.52 5.86 35.91
CA SER A 119 -20.07 4.60 36.43
C SER A 119 -19.40 4.16 37.74
N SER A 120 -20.15 3.48 38.60
CA SER A 120 -19.61 2.83 39.80
C SER A 120 -18.95 1.50 39.44
N LEU A 121 -17.63 1.41 39.62
CA LEU A 121 -16.86 0.18 39.48
C LEU A 121 -16.51 -0.37 40.86
N THR A 122 -16.70 -1.68 41.06
CA THR A 122 -16.19 -2.36 42.27
C THR A 122 -14.67 -2.49 42.19
N ALA A 123 -13.99 -2.58 43.35
CA ALA A 123 -12.52 -2.72 43.39
C ALA A 123 -12.01 -3.94 42.60
N LYS A 124 -12.78 -5.04 42.59
CA LYS A 124 -12.47 -6.24 41.79
C LYS A 124 -12.60 -5.98 40.29
N ALA A 125 -13.71 -5.37 39.85
CA ALA A 125 -13.92 -5.04 38.44
C ALA A 125 -12.87 -4.04 37.92
N GLU A 126 -12.46 -3.09 38.78
CA GLU A 126 -11.39 -2.13 38.48
C GLU A 126 -10.04 -2.84 38.26
N LYS A 127 -9.66 -3.73 39.18
CA LYS A 127 -8.42 -4.51 39.07
C LYS A 127 -8.40 -5.36 37.80
N ASP A 128 -9.49 -6.09 37.52
CA ASP A 128 -9.61 -6.95 36.35
C ASP A 128 -9.57 -6.14 35.04
N LEU A 129 -10.21 -4.96 35.02
CA LEU A 129 -10.19 -4.07 33.86
C LEU A 129 -8.79 -3.46 33.65
N MET A 130 -8.12 -3.03 34.72
CA MET A 130 -6.75 -2.52 34.67
C MET A 130 -5.78 -3.53 34.08
N GLU A 131 -5.87 -4.80 34.49
CA GLU A 131 -5.03 -5.87 33.94
C GLU A 131 -5.30 -6.09 32.44
N ARG A 132 -6.58 -6.18 32.05
CA ARG A 132 -6.98 -6.37 30.66
C ARG A 132 -6.52 -5.22 29.76
N LEU A 133 -6.66 -3.98 30.21
CA LEU A 133 -6.23 -2.79 29.48
C LEU A 133 -4.70 -2.74 29.39
N THR A 134 -3.98 -3.02 30.47
CA THR A 134 -2.51 -2.99 30.47
C THR A 134 -1.94 -3.98 29.44
N ASN A 135 -2.53 -5.16 29.35
CA ASN A 135 -2.07 -6.23 28.47
C ASN A 135 -2.63 -6.18 27.04
N ASN A 136 -3.46 -5.20 26.69
CA ASN A 136 -4.10 -5.14 25.38
C ASN A 136 -4.21 -3.69 24.85
N ALA A 137 -3.29 -3.32 23.97
CA ALA A 137 -3.26 -1.99 23.36
C ALA A 137 -4.52 -1.67 22.53
N GLU A 138 -5.09 -2.67 21.86
CA GLU A 138 -6.32 -2.49 21.07
C GLU A 138 -7.52 -2.21 21.99
N LEU A 139 -7.60 -2.94 23.11
CA LEU A 139 -8.65 -2.71 24.11
C LEU A 139 -8.54 -1.31 24.72
N ARG A 140 -7.31 -0.84 25.00
CA ARG A 140 -7.10 0.55 25.44
C ARG A 140 -7.60 1.54 24.41
N HIS A 141 -7.31 1.34 23.13
CA HIS A 141 -7.82 2.22 22.08
C HIS A 141 -9.36 2.24 22.02
N VAL A 142 -9.99 1.07 22.05
CA VAL A 142 -11.46 0.95 22.03
C VAL A 142 -12.08 1.68 23.23
N TYR A 143 -11.55 1.49 24.43
CA TYR A 143 -12.07 2.14 25.63
C TYR A 143 -11.77 3.64 25.65
N ALA A 144 -10.58 4.05 25.20
CA ALA A 144 -10.25 5.46 25.05
C ALA A 144 -11.24 6.19 24.13
N ARG A 145 -11.55 5.62 22.96
CA ARG A 145 -12.56 6.17 22.04
C ARG A 145 -13.94 6.22 22.69
N ARG A 146 -14.36 5.13 23.35
CA ARG A 146 -15.67 5.04 24.01
C ARG A 146 -15.86 6.11 25.08
N TYR A 147 -14.84 6.36 25.90
CA TYR A 147 -14.88 7.31 27.01
C TYR A 147 -14.21 8.65 26.69
N LYS A 148 -13.94 8.93 25.41
CA LYS A 148 -13.30 10.15 24.90
C LYS A 148 -12.02 10.53 25.65
N VAL A 149 -11.22 9.53 26.00
CA VAL A 149 -9.95 9.71 26.72
C VAL A 149 -8.85 9.96 25.70
N SER A 150 -8.35 11.19 25.64
CA SER A 150 -7.18 11.55 24.84
C SER A 150 -6.04 12.03 25.75
N THR A 151 -4.81 12.00 25.25
CA THR A 151 -3.67 12.69 25.85
C THR A 151 -3.14 13.67 24.82
N ASP A 152 -3.01 14.93 25.20
CA ASP A 152 -2.36 15.91 24.34
C ASP A 152 -0.90 15.52 24.13
N ILE A 153 -0.50 15.50 22.87
CA ILE A 153 0.87 15.22 22.47
C ILE A 153 1.46 16.58 22.12
N SER A 154 2.50 17.00 22.84
CA SER A 154 3.08 18.32 22.67
C SER A 154 3.47 18.59 21.21
N ALA A 155 3.14 19.77 20.70
CA ALA A 155 3.61 20.20 19.38
C ALA A 155 5.14 20.12 19.30
N GLY A 156 5.66 19.62 18.18
CA GLY A 156 7.08 19.29 17.99
C GLY A 156 7.42 17.83 18.26
N SER A 157 6.53 17.06 18.89
CA SER A 157 6.73 15.61 19.08
C SER A 157 6.75 14.86 17.74
N THR A 158 7.58 13.82 17.67
CA THR A 158 7.59 12.87 16.54
C THR A 158 7.25 11.47 17.04
N LEU A 159 6.25 10.85 16.42
CA LEU A 159 5.79 9.50 16.69
C LEU A 159 6.14 8.58 15.51
N TYR A 160 6.27 7.29 15.76
CA TYR A 160 6.80 6.33 14.80
C TYR A 160 5.90 5.12 14.65
N SER A 161 5.84 4.58 13.43
CA SER A 161 5.22 3.30 13.14
C SER A 161 6.04 2.54 12.10
N ASN A 162 6.01 1.21 12.18
CA ASN A 162 6.56 0.31 11.15
C ASN A 162 5.51 -0.68 10.61
N GLN A 163 4.24 -0.55 11.04
CA GLN A 163 3.17 -1.49 10.68
C GLN A 163 2.87 -1.50 9.17
N ARG A 164 3.17 -0.39 8.48
CA ARG A 164 2.98 -0.21 7.02
C ARG A 164 4.24 0.38 6.39
N GLY A 165 5.39 -0.20 6.72
CA GLY A 165 6.68 0.41 6.46
C GLY A 165 7.00 1.49 7.50
N ILE A 166 8.24 1.97 7.48
CA ILE A 166 8.71 2.98 8.43
C ILE A 166 8.02 4.30 8.12
N GLN A 167 7.35 4.87 9.12
CA GLN A 167 6.62 6.11 9.00
C GLN A 167 6.82 6.96 10.26
N GLU A 168 6.80 8.27 10.06
CA GLU A 168 6.87 9.27 11.11
C GLU A 168 5.56 10.06 11.11
N LEU A 169 5.10 10.45 12.29
CA LEU A 169 3.99 11.36 12.48
C LEU A 169 4.45 12.50 13.36
N GLN A 170 4.60 13.68 12.77
CA GLN A 170 4.99 14.89 13.46
C GLN A 170 3.73 15.62 13.95
N VAL A 171 3.70 15.95 15.24
CA VAL A 171 2.64 16.77 15.83
C VAL A 171 3.01 18.24 15.67
N THR A 172 2.11 19.03 15.10
CA THR A 172 2.31 20.45 14.84
C THR A 172 1.32 21.28 15.67
N LYS A 173 1.43 22.62 15.62
CA LYS A 173 0.46 23.50 16.26
C LYS A 173 -0.93 23.44 15.60
N ASP A 174 -0.96 23.09 14.32
CA ASP A 174 -2.15 23.16 13.45
C ASP A 174 -2.65 21.78 12.98
N GLY A 175 -2.17 20.71 13.61
CA GLY A 175 -2.57 19.34 13.32
C GLY A 175 -1.36 18.40 13.22
N PHE A 176 -1.33 17.53 12.21
CA PHE A 176 -0.34 16.47 12.09
C PHE A 176 0.27 16.34 10.69
N VAL A 177 1.52 15.88 10.62
CA VAL A 177 2.20 15.58 9.36
C VAL A 177 2.73 14.15 9.37
N ARG A 178 2.13 13.27 8.57
CA ARG A 178 2.61 11.89 8.36
C ARG A 178 3.60 11.87 7.22
N LYS A 179 4.78 11.29 7.43
CA LYS A 179 5.80 11.03 6.41
C LYS A 179 5.98 9.52 6.26
N SER A 180 5.77 9.03 5.04
CA SER A 180 5.99 7.63 4.69
C SER A 180 7.40 7.43 4.11
N ASN A 181 7.95 6.22 4.24
CA ASN A 181 9.27 5.85 3.73
C ASN A 181 9.43 5.98 2.20
N ASP A 182 8.33 5.97 1.44
CA ASP A 182 8.33 6.22 -0.01
C ASP A 182 8.49 7.71 -0.37
N GLY A 183 8.44 8.60 0.62
CA GLY A 183 8.54 10.05 0.47
C GLY A 183 7.19 10.75 0.32
N LYS A 184 6.07 10.02 0.46
CA LYS A 184 4.74 10.61 0.57
C LYS A 184 4.60 11.34 1.91
N VAL A 185 3.96 12.51 1.87
CA VAL A 185 3.67 13.35 3.02
C VAL A 185 2.19 13.69 3.06
N GLU A 186 1.54 13.47 4.19
CA GLU A 186 0.13 13.74 4.41
C GLU A 186 -0.04 14.71 5.57
N TYR A 187 -0.87 15.72 5.38
CA TYR A 187 -1.13 16.78 6.33
C TYR A 187 -2.55 16.61 6.83
N PHE A 188 -2.71 16.73 8.14
CA PHE A 188 -3.98 16.65 8.83
C PHE A 188 -4.20 17.91 9.62
N ASP A 189 -5.45 18.40 9.68
CA ASP A 189 -5.82 19.54 10.50
C ASP A 189 -5.94 19.19 12.00
N ASN A 190 -6.33 20.17 12.82
CA ASN A 190 -6.53 20.01 14.26
C ASN A 190 -7.67 19.04 14.62
N GLN A 191 -8.59 18.78 13.70
CA GLN A 191 -9.65 17.79 13.84
C GLN A 191 -9.19 16.40 13.38
N GLY A 192 -7.95 16.27 12.91
CA GLY A 192 -7.35 15.05 12.41
C GLY A 192 -7.84 14.68 11.00
N GLN A 193 -8.48 15.57 10.26
CA GLN A 193 -8.94 15.35 8.89
C GLN A 193 -7.82 15.63 7.89
N LEU A 194 -7.77 14.86 6.81
CA LEU A 194 -6.75 14.99 5.77
C LEU A 194 -6.91 16.29 4.98
N SER A 195 -5.96 17.22 5.11
CA SER A 195 -6.02 18.54 4.47
C SER A 195 -5.16 18.66 3.20
N LYS A 196 -4.10 17.83 3.09
CA LYS A 196 -3.22 17.81 1.91
C LYS A 196 -2.44 16.50 1.80
N ILE A 197 -2.15 16.09 0.58
CA ILE A 197 -1.21 15.01 0.26
C ILE A 197 -0.13 15.57 -0.66
N LYS A 198 1.13 15.20 -0.45
CA LYS A 198 2.26 15.52 -1.32
C LYS A 198 3.11 14.28 -1.55
N GLU A 199 3.23 13.88 -2.80
CA GLU A 199 4.09 12.79 -3.22
C GLU A 199 5.55 13.27 -3.40
N LYS A 200 6.49 12.32 -3.40
CA LYS A 200 7.92 12.61 -3.57
C LYS A 200 8.26 13.36 -4.87
N ASN A 201 7.49 13.15 -5.93
CA ASN A 201 7.68 13.80 -7.22
C ASN A 201 7.09 15.23 -7.29
N GLY A 202 6.51 15.72 -6.19
CA GLY A 202 5.89 17.05 -6.12
C GLY A 202 4.39 17.06 -6.46
N TYR A 203 3.82 15.95 -6.97
CA TYR A 203 2.37 15.83 -7.16
C TYR A 203 1.67 16.01 -5.81
N SER A 204 0.60 16.81 -5.77
CA SER A 204 -0.14 17.06 -4.54
C SER A 204 -1.64 17.05 -4.74
N ILE A 205 -2.38 16.70 -3.69
CA ILE A 205 -3.84 16.76 -3.62
C ILE A 205 -4.22 17.66 -2.44
N SER A 206 -5.24 18.49 -2.64
CA SER A 206 -5.82 19.38 -1.64
C SER A 206 -7.32 19.13 -1.52
N PHE A 207 -7.88 19.44 -0.35
CA PHE A 207 -9.26 19.14 0.02
C PHE A 207 -10.00 20.44 0.35
N THR A 208 -11.24 20.54 -0.11
CA THR A 208 -12.18 21.58 0.34
C THR A 208 -13.29 20.90 1.11
N TYR A 209 -13.47 21.30 2.37
CA TYR A 209 -14.52 20.80 3.23
C TYR A 209 -15.70 21.77 3.30
N LYS A 210 -16.92 21.23 3.38
CA LYS A 210 -18.15 21.96 3.69
C LYS A 210 -18.95 21.14 4.69
N ASP A 211 -19.36 21.76 5.79
CA ASP A 211 -20.11 21.09 6.87
C ASP A 211 -19.40 19.82 7.40
N GLY A 212 -18.07 19.87 7.49
CA GLY A 212 -17.23 18.76 7.96
C GLY A 212 -17.09 17.58 6.99
N LYS A 213 -17.60 17.68 5.76
CA LYS A 213 -17.48 16.66 4.70
C LYS A 213 -16.66 17.20 3.52
N VAL A 214 -16.00 16.30 2.79
CA VAL A 214 -15.25 16.66 1.58
C VAL A 214 -16.25 17.13 0.52
N PHE A 215 -16.15 18.39 0.11
CA PHE A 215 -16.93 18.96 -0.98
C PHE A 215 -16.23 18.75 -2.33
N SER A 216 -14.90 18.95 -2.35
CA SER A 216 -14.10 18.64 -3.54
C SER A 216 -12.67 18.29 -3.19
N ILE A 217 -12.02 17.56 -4.09
CA ILE A 217 -10.57 17.33 -4.07
C ILE A 217 -9.95 17.87 -5.36
N LYS A 218 -8.80 18.51 -5.25
CA LYS A 218 -8.09 19.10 -6.38
C LYS A 218 -6.61 18.74 -6.35
N ASP A 219 -6.07 18.29 -7.48
CA ASP A 219 -4.65 17.98 -7.61
C ASP A 219 -3.81 19.17 -8.12
N SER A 220 -2.48 19.02 -8.09
CA SER A 220 -1.51 20.00 -8.57
C SER A 220 -1.54 20.23 -10.09
N ALA A 221 -2.22 19.36 -10.84
CA ALA A 221 -2.48 19.52 -12.27
C ALA A 221 -3.86 20.14 -12.55
N ALA A 222 -4.51 20.67 -11.52
CA ALA A 222 -5.84 21.27 -11.54
C ALA A 222 -7.00 20.31 -11.91
N LYS A 223 -6.78 18.99 -11.86
CA LYS A 223 -7.86 18.00 -11.94
C LYS A 223 -8.68 18.09 -10.64
N GLN A 224 -10.01 18.01 -10.76
CA GLN A 224 -10.90 18.19 -9.62
C GLN A 224 -12.04 17.17 -9.65
N ILE A 225 -12.39 16.66 -8.48
CA ILE A 225 -13.54 15.77 -8.27
C ILE A 225 -14.42 16.38 -7.18
N TYR A 226 -15.71 16.46 -7.46
CA TYR A 226 -16.73 16.99 -6.56
C TYR A 226 -17.56 15.87 -5.95
N PHE A 227 -18.09 16.14 -4.76
CA PHE A 227 -18.91 15.23 -3.99
C PHE A 227 -20.25 15.89 -3.66
N SER A 228 -21.33 15.11 -3.77
CA SER A 228 -22.60 15.42 -3.13
C SER A 228 -22.94 14.33 -2.13
N TRP A 229 -23.69 14.69 -1.09
CA TRP A 229 -23.93 13.83 0.06
C TRP A 229 -25.41 13.73 0.33
N TYR A 230 -25.85 12.55 0.76
CA TYR A 230 -27.14 12.41 1.43
C TYR A 230 -27.07 13.04 2.83
N ALA A 231 -28.24 13.41 3.37
CA ALA A 231 -28.35 13.96 4.73
C ALA A 231 -27.76 13.01 5.79
N ASN A 232 -27.89 11.70 5.58
CA ASN A 232 -27.38 10.64 6.46
C ASN A 232 -25.84 10.49 6.47
N GLY A 233 -25.11 11.26 5.66
CA GLY A 233 -23.64 11.25 5.63
C GLY A 233 -22.99 10.39 4.57
N LEU A 234 -23.76 9.70 3.72
CA LEU A 234 -23.23 8.85 2.65
C LEU A 234 -23.06 9.63 1.34
N VAL A 235 -22.07 9.25 0.53
CA VAL A 235 -21.83 9.85 -0.79
C VAL A 235 -23.02 9.58 -1.70
N LYS A 236 -23.59 10.62 -2.30
CA LYS A 236 -24.70 10.51 -3.25
C LYS A 236 -24.20 10.44 -4.69
N GLU A 237 -23.36 11.40 -5.08
CA GLU A 237 -22.78 11.46 -6.42
C GLU A 237 -21.32 11.91 -6.36
N LEU A 238 -20.55 11.48 -7.37
CA LEU A 238 -19.23 12.01 -7.69
C LEU A 238 -19.21 12.46 -9.14
N TRP A 239 -18.53 13.56 -9.42
CA TRP A 239 -18.34 14.02 -10.79
C TRP A 239 -17.04 14.82 -10.94
N SER A 240 -16.56 14.86 -12.17
CA SER A 240 -15.56 15.84 -12.64
C SER A 240 -16.27 16.76 -13.64
N VAL A 241 -15.54 17.44 -14.52
CA VAL A 241 -16.14 18.26 -15.58
C VAL A 241 -17.07 17.43 -16.49
N GLY A 242 -18.20 18.01 -16.91
CA GLY A 242 -19.22 17.38 -17.75
C GLY A 242 -20.40 16.79 -16.97
N ASP A 243 -21.28 16.08 -17.68
CA ASP A 243 -22.57 15.62 -17.14
C ASP A 243 -22.53 14.19 -16.56
N LYS A 244 -21.44 13.44 -16.79
CA LYS A 244 -21.31 12.08 -16.29
C LYS A 244 -21.05 12.09 -14.78
N LYS A 245 -21.80 11.28 -14.05
CA LYS A 245 -21.67 11.15 -12.59
C LYS A 245 -21.63 9.70 -12.19
N ALA A 246 -20.77 9.38 -11.24
CA ALA A 246 -20.94 8.17 -10.46
C ALA A 246 -22.08 8.38 -9.46
N LYS A 247 -22.92 7.38 -9.23
CA LYS A 247 -24.09 7.46 -8.35
C LYS A 247 -24.17 6.24 -7.44
N PHE A 248 -24.70 6.44 -6.24
CA PHE A 248 -24.75 5.43 -5.20
C PHE A 248 -26.14 5.36 -4.56
N LYS A 249 -26.62 4.14 -4.31
CA LYS A 249 -27.85 3.85 -3.56
C LYS A 249 -27.54 2.94 -2.38
N TYR A 250 -28.24 3.17 -1.28
CA TYR A 250 -28.04 2.47 -0.02
C TYR A 250 -29.35 1.91 0.51
N ASP A 251 -29.27 0.83 1.27
CA ASP A 251 -30.40 0.37 2.09
C ASP A 251 -30.49 1.17 3.41
N GLU A 252 -31.53 0.91 4.20
CA GLU A 252 -31.77 1.55 5.50
C GLU A 252 -30.64 1.26 6.51
N ASN A 253 -29.95 0.14 6.33
CA ASN A 253 -28.82 -0.33 7.13
C ASN A 253 -27.48 0.28 6.68
N LYS A 254 -27.51 1.24 5.74
CA LYS A 254 -26.35 1.94 5.16
C LYS A 254 -25.41 1.03 4.37
N ASN A 255 -25.87 -0.13 3.90
CA ASN A 255 -25.13 -0.94 2.94
C ASN A 255 -25.27 -0.34 1.54
N LEU A 256 -24.17 -0.28 0.77
CA LEU A 256 -24.20 0.15 -0.63
C LEU A 256 -24.84 -0.95 -1.47
N ILE A 257 -26.06 -0.75 -1.99
CA ILE A 257 -26.80 -1.78 -2.75
C ILE A 257 -26.68 -1.64 -4.26
N TYR A 258 -26.35 -0.44 -4.74
CA TYR A 258 -26.09 -0.19 -6.16
C TYR A 258 -25.08 0.95 -6.34
N SER A 259 -24.22 0.82 -7.35
CA SER A 259 -23.38 1.91 -7.83
C SER A 259 -23.23 1.87 -9.35
N ILE A 260 -23.06 3.05 -9.93
CA ILE A 260 -22.63 3.24 -11.32
C ILE A 260 -21.40 4.15 -11.32
N ASP A 261 -20.37 3.82 -12.10
CA ASP A 261 -19.21 4.68 -12.29
C ASP A 261 -19.43 5.73 -13.40
N VAL A 262 -18.48 6.65 -13.59
CA VAL A 262 -18.58 7.68 -14.63
C VAL A 262 -18.52 7.13 -16.07
N ASP A 263 -18.07 5.90 -16.26
CA ASP A 263 -18.00 5.24 -17.57
C ASP A 263 -19.28 4.44 -17.88
N GLY A 264 -20.17 4.30 -16.90
CA GLY A 264 -21.45 3.60 -17.02
C GLY A 264 -21.40 2.14 -16.60
N ASN A 265 -20.32 1.67 -15.97
CA ASN A 265 -20.28 0.32 -15.41
C ASN A 265 -21.13 0.27 -14.15
N GLU A 266 -22.06 -0.68 -14.10
CA GLU A 266 -23.04 -0.84 -13.03
C GLU A 266 -22.68 -2.03 -12.13
N TYR A 267 -22.90 -1.87 -10.82
CA TYR A 267 -22.67 -2.91 -9.82
C TYR A 267 -23.81 -2.96 -8.81
N GLY A 268 -24.35 -4.15 -8.59
CA GLY A 268 -25.36 -4.44 -7.57
C GLY A 268 -24.75 -5.27 -6.42
N TYR A 269 -25.22 -5.06 -5.20
CA TYR A 269 -24.60 -5.66 -4.01
C TYR A 269 -25.67 -6.24 -3.08
N SER A 270 -25.46 -7.47 -2.62
CA SER A 270 -26.30 -8.13 -1.61
C SER A 270 -25.53 -8.37 -0.32
N TYR A 271 -26.22 -8.26 0.81
CA TYR A 271 -25.65 -8.42 2.14
C TYR A 271 -26.46 -9.41 2.97
N ASP A 272 -25.81 -10.06 3.94
CA ASP A 272 -26.49 -10.75 5.03
C ASP A 272 -26.88 -9.78 6.16
N ALA A 273 -27.55 -10.30 7.20
CA ALA A 273 -27.98 -9.50 8.36
C ALA A 273 -26.81 -8.93 9.20
N ASN A 274 -25.59 -9.43 9.01
CA ASN A 274 -24.37 -8.94 9.68
C ASN A 274 -23.58 -7.97 8.80
N HIS A 275 -24.18 -7.49 7.70
CA HIS A 275 -23.56 -6.62 6.71
C HIS A 275 -22.39 -7.28 5.96
N ASN A 276 -22.32 -8.62 5.93
CA ASN A 276 -21.35 -9.29 5.07
C ASN A 276 -21.84 -9.25 3.62
N LEU A 277 -21.02 -8.72 2.71
CA LEU A 277 -21.30 -8.74 1.27
C LEU A 277 -21.34 -10.18 0.77
N THR A 278 -22.50 -10.68 0.35
CA THR A 278 -22.73 -12.06 -0.11
C THR A 278 -22.75 -12.22 -1.62
N LYS A 279 -23.03 -11.13 -2.37
CA LYS A 279 -23.04 -11.16 -3.84
C LYS A 279 -22.65 -9.80 -4.42
N VAL A 280 -21.93 -9.81 -5.54
CA VAL A 280 -21.84 -8.65 -6.43
C VAL A 280 -22.32 -9.03 -7.83
N VAL A 281 -23.28 -8.28 -8.36
CA VAL A 281 -23.88 -8.44 -9.68
C VAL A 281 -23.30 -7.40 -10.63
N TYR A 282 -22.87 -7.81 -11.82
CA TYR A 282 -22.24 -6.96 -12.85
C TYR A 282 -23.20 -6.54 -13.97
N ASN A 283 -24.43 -7.06 -13.95
CA ASN A 283 -25.56 -6.63 -14.77
C ASN A 283 -26.80 -6.31 -13.92
N PRO A 284 -26.69 -5.39 -12.95
CA PRO A 284 -27.79 -5.09 -12.04
C PRO A 284 -28.86 -4.20 -12.70
N ASP A 285 -30.10 -4.37 -12.27
CA ASP A 285 -31.17 -3.41 -12.38
C ASP A 285 -30.89 -2.22 -11.42
N PRO A 286 -30.96 -0.96 -11.90
CA PRO A 286 -30.60 0.20 -11.10
C PRO A 286 -31.43 0.42 -9.83
N ASP A 287 -32.67 -0.05 -9.82
CA ASP A 287 -33.61 0.21 -8.72
C ASP A 287 -33.53 -0.85 -7.64
N THR A 288 -33.29 -2.10 -8.03
CA THR A 288 -33.23 -3.23 -7.10
C THR A 288 -31.82 -3.66 -6.73
N GLY A 289 -30.80 -3.31 -7.53
CA GLY A 289 -29.43 -3.82 -7.40
C GLY A 289 -29.30 -5.34 -7.69
N LYS A 290 -30.38 -5.99 -8.15
CA LYS A 290 -30.42 -7.41 -8.52
C LYS A 290 -30.27 -7.55 -10.03
N VAL A 291 -30.04 -8.75 -10.55
CA VAL A 291 -29.97 -8.99 -12.01
C VAL A 291 -31.24 -8.49 -12.72
N LYS A 292 -31.07 -7.87 -13.90
CA LYS A 292 -32.18 -7.46 -14.77
C LYS A 292 -33.06 -8.65 -15.14
N LYS A 293 -34.39 -8.46 -15.09
CA LYS A 293 -35.35 -9.54 -15.39
C LYS A 293 -35.13 -10.08 -16.81
N GLY A 294 -34.93 -11.39 -16.93
CA GLY A 294 -34.70 -12.06 -18.21
C GLY A 294 -33.23 -12.13 -18.65
N GLU A 295 -32.31 -11.52 -17.91
CA GLU A 295 -30.87 -11.66 -18.16
C GLU A 295 -30.25 -12.79 -17.33
N LYS A 296 -29.20 -13.40 -17.88
CA LYS A 296 -28.36 -14.35 -17.11
C LYS A 296 -27.56 -13.57 -16.07
N GLU A 297 -27.56 -14.04 -14.82
CA GLU A 297 -26.79 -13.41 -13.75
C GLU A 297 -25.28 -13.52 -14.02
N ASP A 298 -24.61 -12.38 -14.01
CA ASP A 298 -23.16 -12.27 -13.98
C ASP A 298 -22.74 -11.77 -12.61
N SER A 299 -22.16 -12.65 -11.78
CA SER A 299 -21.88 -12.33 -10.39
C SER A 299 -20.64 -13.01 -9.82
N ILE A 300 -20.15 -12.45 -8.71
CA ILE A 300 -19.36 -13.19 -7.72
C ILE A 300 -20.22 -13.44 -6.48
N GLN A 301 -19.93 -14.53 -5.77
CA GLN A 301 -20.64 -14.89 -4.54
C GLN A 301 -19.68 -15.20 -3.41
N MET A 302 -20.06 -14.84 -2.19
CA MET A 302 -19.31 -15.06 -0.96
C MET A 302 -20.22 -15.69 0.09
N GLU A 303 -19.70 -16.71 0.77
CA GLU A 303 -20.34 -17.35 1.92
C GLU A 303 -19.48 -17.12 3.16
N TYR A 304 -20.12 -17.01 4.32
CA TYR A 304 -19.45 -16.68 5.59
C TYR A 304 -19.84 -17.67 6.69
N ASP A 305 -18.93 -17.87 7.62
CA ASP A 305 -19.22 -18.56 8.87
C ASP A 305 -20.10 -17.66 9.76
N PRO A 306 -21.25 -18.14 10.26
CA PRO A 306 -22.25 -17.31 10.95
C PRO A 306 -21.80 -16.85 12.35
N LYS A 307 -20.73 -17.40 12.91
CA LYS A 307 -20.23 -17.04 14.25
C LYS A 307 -19.03 -16.11 14.19
N THR A 308 -18.12 -16.37 13.25
CA THR A 308 -16.86 -15.64 13.13
C THR A 308 -16.92 -14.53 12.07
N PHE A 309 -17.90 -14.61 11.17
CA PHE A 309 -18.03 -13.76 9.97
C PHE A 309 -16.83 -13.86 9.02
N PHE A 310 -16.09 -14.97 9.10
CA PHE A 310 -14.99 -15.24 8.19
C PHE A 310 -15.54 -15.82 6.89
N ILE A 311 -15.02 -15.36 5.76
CA ILE A 311 -15.41 -15.94 4.47
C ILE A 311 -15.03 -17.42 4.40
N THR A 312 -15.97 -18.30 4.09
CA THR A 312 -15.77 -19.75 3.98
C THR A 312 -15.71 -20.21 2.53
N LYS A 313 -16.32 -19.46 1.60
CA LYS A 313 -16.30 -19.78 0.18
C LYS A 313 -16.42 -18.52 -0.67
N LYS A 314 -15.68 -18.51 -1.78
CA LYS A 314 -15.78 -17.50 -2.83
C LYS A 314 -15.98 -18.18 -4.18
N THR A 315 -17.00 -17.76 -4.92
CA THR A 315 -17.27 -18.18 -6.30
C THR A 315 -17.01 -16.99 -7.21
N GLU A 316 -16.06 -17.13 -8.14
CA GLU A 316 -15.71 -16.11 -9.14
C GLU A 316 -16.73 -16.11 -10.31
N ARG A 317 -16.70 -15.07 -11.14
CA ARG A 317 -17.63 -14.89 -12.29
C ARG A 317 -17.58 -16.05 -13.30
N ASN A 318 -16.43 -16.69 -13.44
CA ASN A 318 -16.23 -17.86 -14.31
C ASN A 318 -16.67 -19.18 -13.66
N GLY A 319 -17.20 -19.15 -12.43
CA GLY A 319 -17.60 -20.33 -11.67
C GLY A 319 -16.48 -21.00 -10.87
N ASP A 320 -15.25 -20.45 -10.89
CA ASP A 320 -14.17 -20.98 -10.06
C ASP A 320 -14.46 -20.78 -8.58
N VAL A 321 -14.24 -21.84 -7.80
CA VAL A 321 -14.52 -21.85 -6.36
C VAL A 321 -13.23 -21.92 -5.57
N THR A 322 -13.12 -21.07 -4.56
CA THR A 322 -12.13 -21.17 -3.49
C THR A 322 -12.84 -21.40 -2.15
N GLU A 323 -12.45 -22.45 -1.44
CA GLU A 323 -12.98 -22.81 -0.12
C GLU A 323 -11.94 -22.50 0.96
N TYR A 324 -12.40 -22.04 2.12
CA TYR A 324 -11.58 -21.64 3.25
C TYR A 324 -12.04 -22.39 4.52
N LYS A 325 -11.12 -23.07 5.19
CA LYS A 325 -11.38 -23.72 6.49
C LYS A 325 -10.41 -23.22 7.55
N TYR A 326 -10.95 -22.69 8.63
CA TYR A 326 -10.19 -22.12 9.73
C TYR A 326 -10.07 -23.15 10.86
N GLY A 327 -8.90 -23.19 11.50
CA GLY A 327 -8.65 -24.02 12.67
C GLY A 327 -7.67 -23.33 13.62
N ASN A 328 -7.61 -23.81 14.85
CA ASN A 328 -6.74 -23.23 15.87
C ASN A 328 -6.21 -24.29 16.83
N ASP A 329 -5.11 -23.96 17.48
CA ASP A 329 -4.59 -24.70 18.62
C ASP A 329 -5.60 -24.57 19.78
N PRO A 330 -6.16 -25.67 20.32
CA PRO A 330 -7.13 -25.60 21.40
C PRO A 330 -6.59 -24.96 22.68
N LYS A 331 -5.27 -25.05 22.92
CA LYS A 331 -4.62 -24.46 24.09
C LYS A 331 -4.36 -22.97 23.91
N ARG A 332 -4.22 -22.51 22.65
CA ARG A 332 -3.88 -21.13 22.30
C ARG A 332 -4.74 -20.60 21.14
N PRO A 333 -6.08 -20.63 21.24
CA PRO A 333 -6.97 -20.37 20.11
C PRO A 333 -6.81 -18.96 19.50
N LYS A 334 -6.45 -17.98 20.33
CA LYS A 334 -6.26 -16.58 19.90
C LYS A 334 -4.87 -16.31 19.34
N ASP A 335 -3.89 -17.15 19.65
CA ASP A 335 -2.47 -16.91 19.41
C ASP A 335 -1.84 -17.91 18.44
N HIS A 336 -2.48 -19.05 18.17
CA HIS A 336 -1.99 -20.05 17.24
C HIS A 336 -3.15 -20.64 16.45
N TYR A 337 -3.19 -20.32 15.15
CA TYR A 337 -4.28 -20.69 14.25
C TYR A 337 -3.82 -20.85 12.81
N TRP A 338 -4.65 -21.47 11.98
CA TRP A 338 -4.35 -21.70 10.58
C TRP A 338 -5.59 -21.64 9.69
N THR A 339 -5.33 -21.45 8.41
CA THR A 339 -6.32 -21.46 7.33
C THR A 339 -5.91 -22.48 6.28
N LEU A 340 -6.83 -23.36 5.92
CA LEU A 340 -6.74 -24.22 4.75
C LEU A 340 -7.45 -23.54 3.59
N VAL A 341 -6.78 -23.46 2.44
CA VAL A 341 -7.32 -22.88 1.20
C VAL A 341 -7.37 -23.97 0.16
N THR A 342 -8.57 -24.29 -0.30
CA THR A 342 -8.81 -25.35 -1.28
C THR A 342 -9.32 -24.77 -2.59
N LYS A 343 -8.68 -25.13 -3.71
CA LYS A 343 -9.06 -24.73 -5.08
C LYS A 343 -9.03 -25.92 -6.02
N LYS A 344 -9.73 -25.85 -7.16
CA LYS A 344 -9.54 -26.78 -8.28
C LYS A 344 -8.16 -26.55 -8.92
N GLY A 345 -7.37 -27.61 -9.06
CA GLY A 345 -6.10 -27.62 -9.78
C GLY A 345 -6.27 -28.03 -11.25
N PHE A 346 -5.14 -28.15 -11.97
CA PHE A 346 -5.06 -28.35 -13.43
C PHE A 346 -5.85 -29.56 -14.01
N ASN A 347 -6.23 -30.53 -13.18
CA ASN A 347 -6.98 -31.74 -13.59
C ASN A 347 -8.32 -31.89 -12.84
N ASN A 348 -8.97 -30.78 -12.45
CA ASN A 348 -10.14 -30.78 -11.53
C ASN A 348 -9.89 -31.39 -10.14
N ARG A 349 -8.65 -31.83 -9.83
CA ARG A 349 -8.26 -32.30 -8.51
C ARG A 349 -8.18 -31.12 -7.54
N LYS A 350 -8.79 -31.23 -6.37
CA LYS A 350 -8.68 -30.22 -5.32
C LYS A 350 -7.24 -30.16 -4.80
N VAL A 351 -6.68 -28.95 -4.73
CA VAL A 351 -5.38 -28.66 -4.11
C VAL A 351 -5.65 -27.86 -2.85
N THR A 352 -5.12 -28.33 -1.71
CA THR A 352 -5.27 -27.68 -0.41
C THR A 352 -3.93 -27.16 0.09
N ASN A 353 -3.85 -25.86 0.32
CA ASN A 353 -2.69 -25.19 0.91
C ASN A 353 -3.00 -24.80 2.36
N ARG A 354 -2.00 -24.82 3.25
CA ARG A 354 -2.16 -24.46 4.67
C ARG A 354 -1.32 -23.24 5.02
N TYR A 355 -1.90 -22.31 5.77
CA TYR A 355 -1.27 -21.09 6.27
C TYR A 355 -1.48 -21.02 7.78
N GLU A 356 -0.42 -21.17 8.56
CA GLU A 356 -0.42 -21.18 10.01
C GLU A 356 0.26 -19.92 10.55
N TYR A 357 -0.28 -19.37 11.62
CA TYR A 357 0.12 -18.10 12.24
C TYR A 357 0.28 -18.30 13.74
N GLU A 358 1.40 -17.82 14.28
CA GLU A 358 1.57 -17.64 15.73
C GLU A 358 1.75 -16.17 16.06
N ILE A 359 1.00 -15.71 17.06
CA ILE A 359 0.93 -14.33 17.53
C ILE A 359 1.53 -14.26 18.94
N LYS A 360 2.31 -13.21 19.19
CA LYS A 360 2.81 -12.87 20.51
C LYS A 360 2.41 -11.44 20.89
N THR A 361 2.47 -11.14 22.17
CA THR A 361 2.16 -9.82 22.74
C THR A 361 3.46 -9.18 23.19
N ARG A 362 3.66 -7.92 22.81
CA ARG A 362 4.79 -7.08 23.23
C ARG A 362 4.57 -6.55 24.66
N PRO A 363 5.62 -6.06 25.34
CA PRO A 363 5.49 -5.40 26.64
C PRO A 363 4.47 -4.26 26.71
N ASP A 364 4.22 -3.56 25.59
CA ASP A 364 3.22 -2.50 25.53
C ASP A 364 1.78 -3.03 25.34
N GLY A 365 1.56 -4.34 25.32
CA GLY A 365 0.26 -4.97 25.08
C GLY A 365 -0.16 -4.98 23.60
N SER A 366 0.67 -4.50 22.68
CA SER A 366 0.41 -4.64 21.24
C SER A 366 0.78 -6.05 20.76
N ARG A 367 0.08 -6.54 19.73
CA ARG A 367 0.29 -7.90 19.21
C ARG A 367 1.09 -7.88 17.92
N TYR A 368 1.82 -8.96 17.66
CA TYR A 368 2.58 -9.14 16.43
C TYR A 368 2.59 -10.58 15.95
N THR A 369 2.67 -10.76 14.64
CA THR A 369 2.91 -12.09 14.07
C THR A 369 4.34 -12.49 14.40
N TYR A 370 4.53 -13.51 15.23
CA TYR A 370 5.83 -14.06 15.56
C TYR A 370 6.29 -15.07 14.51
N ARG A 371 5.36 -15.89 14.00
CA ARG A 371 5.67 -16.95 13.04
C ARG A 371 4.57 -17.09 12.00
N ILE A 372 4.98 -17.35 10.76
CA ILE A 372 4.11 -17.82 9.69
C ILE A 372 4.69 -19.12 9.14
N LEU A 373 3.89 -20.18 9.09
CA LEU A 373 4.24 -21.43 8.41
C LEU A 373 3.25 -21.65 7.26
N THR A 374 3.75 -21.67 6.04
CA THR A 374 2.96 -22.01 4.85
C THR A 374 3.34 -23.38 4.33
N GLN A 375 2.36 -24.19 3.95
CA GLN A 375 2.55 -25.42 3.18
C GLN A 375 1.79 -25.27 1.87
N ILE A 376 2.51 -25.00 0.79
CA ILE A 376 1.95 -24.74 -0.53
C ILE A 376 2.46 -25.82 -1.48
N ASN A 377 1.55 -26.59 -2.08
CA ASN A 377 1.88 -27.71 -2.97
C ASN A 377 2.93 -28.67 -2.34
N GLY A 378 2.77 -28.96 -1.05
CA GLY A 378 3.68 -29.81 -0.27
C GLY A 378 4.97 -29.12 0.23
N ILE A 379 5.30 -27.92 -0.25
CA ILE A 379 6.50 -27.19 0.15
C ILE A 379 6.22 -26.38 1.42
N LYS A 380 6.95 -26.67 2.49
CA LYS A 380 6.91 -25.92 3.75
C LYS A 380 7.87 -24.73 3.71
N THR A 381 7.34 -23.56 4.06
CA THR A 381 8.12 -22.33 4.29
C THR A 381 7.72 -21.73 5.63
N GLU A 382 8.68 -21.62 6.54
CA GLU A 382 8.54 -21.00 7.86
C GLU A 382 9.22 -19.64 7.85
N THR A 383 8.56 -18.63 8.41
CA THR A 383 9.14 -17.30 8.64
C THR A 383 8.97 -16.92 10.11
N ILE A 384 10.07 -16.56 10.76
CA ILE A 384 10.08 -16.01 12.13
C ILE A 384 10.31 -14.50 12.04
N TYR A 385 9.57 -13.74 12.83
CA TYR A 385 9.57 -12.28 12.82
C TYR A 385 10.06 -11.70 14.13
N SER A 386 10.66 -10.51 14.05
CA SER A 386 11.14 -9.75 15.19
C SER A 386 10.01 -9.16 16.02
N GLU A 387 10.22 -9.09 17.33
CA GLU A 387 9.28 -8.48 18.26
C GLU A 387 9.12 -6.98 18.00
N CYS A 388 10.22 -6.22 17.86
CA CYS A 388 10.14 -4.75 17.77
C CYS A 388 9.24 -4.24 16.63
N CYS A 389 9.24 -4.98 15.54
CA CYS A 389 9.04 -4.35 14.25
C CYS A 389 8.42 -5.29 13.20
N GLY A 390 8.19 -6.56 13.53
CA GLY A 390 7.53 -7.50 12.63
C GLY A 390 8.31 -7.74 11.34
N LEU A 391 9.63 -7.61 11.39
CA LEU A 391 10.53 -7.85 10.25
C LEU A 391 11.00 -9.31 10.27
N PRO A 392 11.13 -10.01 9.13
CA PRO A 392 11.58 -11.39 9.09
C PRO A 392 12.99 -11.54 9.67
N LEU A 393 13.19 -12.31 10.73
CA LEU A 393 14.51 -12.68 11.27
C LEU A 393 15.07 -13.93 10.60
N LYS A 394 14.19 -14.85 10.21
CA LYS A 394 14.55 -16.15 9.64
C LYS A 394 13.47 -16.60 8.66
N ILE A 395 13.87 -17.08 7.49
CA ILE A 395 13.02 -17.79 6.53
C ILE A 395 13.63 -19.17 6.29
N ALA A 396 12.89 -20.24 6.55
CA ALA A 396 13.29 -21.62 6.30
C ALA A 396 12.36 -22.25 5.25
N ARG A 397 12.92 -22.69 4.12
CA ARG A 397 12.20 -23.41 3.05
C ARG A 397 12.87 -24.78 2.84
N GLY A 398 12.27 -25.82 3.39
CA GLY A 398 12.93 -27.13 3.49
C GLY A 398 14.23 -27.04 4.30
N LYS A 399 15.36 -27.48 3.73
CA LYS A 399 16.69 -27.39 4.36
C LYS A 399 17.38 -26.03 4.19
N ASN A 400 16.86 -25.16 3.32
CA ASN A 400 17.43 -23.84 3.08
C ASN A 400 16.93 -22.86 4.14
N VAL A 401 17.84 -22.24 4.89
CA VAL A 401 17.52 -21.24 5.90
C VAL A 401 18.21 -19.94 5.53
N THR A 402 17.50 -18.83 5.62
CA THR A 402 18.07 -17.49 5.47
C THR A 402 17.77 -16.68 6.73
N ASN A 403 18.80 -16.10 7.34
CA ASN A 403 18.69 -15.21 8.48
C ASN A 403 18.89 -13.75 8.05
N PHE A 404 18.26 -12.83 8.77
CA PHE A 404 18.27 -11.41 8.48
C PHE A 404 18.54 -10.60 9.75
N GLU A 405 19.32 -9.53 9.61
CA GLU A 405 19.64 -8.59 10.67
C GLU A 405 19.27 -7.17 10.22
N TYR A 406 18.79 -6.35 11.13
CA TYR A 406 18.33 -4.98 10.86
C TYR A 406 18.95 -4.01 11.86
N ASN A 407 19.09 -2.74 11.46
CA ASN A 407 19.40 -1.66 12.39
C ASN A 407 18.14 -1.15 13.11
N ASP A 408 18.30 -0.21 14.04
CA ASP A 408 17.20 0.37 14.83
C ASP A 408 16.16 1.13 13.98
N LYS A 409 16.55 1.54 12.77
CA LYS A 409 15.64 2.14 11.79
C LYS A 409 14.86 1.09 11.00
N GLY A 410 15.06 -0.22 11.23
CA GLY A 410 14.41 -1.31 10.50
C GLY A 410 14.98 -1.58 9.10
N LEU A 411 16.17 -1.07 8.79
CA LEU A 411 16.85 -1.30 7.50
C LEU A 411 17.73 -2.56 7.58
N LEU A 412 17.68 -3.40 6.54
CA LEU A 412 18.42 -4.67 6.49
C LEU A 412 19.94 -4.44 6.45
N THR A 413 20.67 -4.88 7.46
CA THR A 413 22.13 -4.74 7.55
C THR A 413 22.87 -6.01 7.13
N LYS A 414 22.25 -7.18 7.28
CA LYS A 414 22.87 -8.45 6.90
C LYS A 414 21.85 -9.53 6.54
N LYS A 415 22.20 -10.36 5.57
CA LYS A 415 21.47 -11.55 5.13
C LYS A 415 22.46 -12.72 5.05
N THR A 416 22.12 -13.87 5.65
CA THR A 416 23.00 -15.05 5.65
C THR A 416 22.21 -16.32 5.33
N SER A 417 22.64 -17.09 4.35
CA SER A 417 22.06 -18.38 3.96
C SER A 417 22.72 -19.53 4.71
N SER A 418 22.00 -20.64 4.93
CA SER A 418 22.53 -21.89 5.48
C SER A 418 23.60 -22.53 4.60
N LYS A 419 23.73 -22.09 3.34
CA LYS A 419 24.80 -22.49 2.42
C LYS A 419 26.10 -21.69 2.60
N GLY A 420 26.14 -20.72 3.52
CA GLY A 420 27.29 -19.86 3.77
C GLY A 420 27.28 -18.53 3.00
N ASP A 421 26.39 -18.37 2.01
CA ASP A 421 26.25 -17.10 1.29
C ASP A 421 25.83 -15.97 2.24
N SER A 422 26.53 -14.83 2.18
CA SER A 422 26.19 -13.66 2.97
C SER A 422 26.24 -12.37 2.17
N VAL A 423 25.37 -11.43 2.55
CA VAL A 423 25.33 -10.07 2.05
C VAL A 423 25.26 -9.14 3.25
N SER A 424 26.17 -8.18 3.36
CA SER A 424 26.08 -7.09 4.34
C SER A 424 25.89 -5.75 3.64
N ILE A 425 25.12 -4.88 4.28
CA ILE A 425 24.65 -3.62 3.72
C ILE A 425 24.90 -2.51 4.73
N LYS A 426 25.45 -1.39 4.26
CA LYS A 426 25.55 -0.15 5.01
C LYS A 426 24.72 0.92 4.34
N TYR A 427 24.33 1.92 5.13
CA TYR A 427 23.49 3.02 4.69
C TYR A 427 24.19 4.37 4.86
N ASP A 428 23.77 5.33 4.06
CA ASP A 428 24.02 6.75 4.23
C ASP A 428 23.10 7.27 5.33
N ASP A 429 23.67 7.88 6.37
CA ASP A 429 22.93 8.22 7.59
C ASP A 429 21.87 9.31 7.37
N LYS A 430 22.09 10.19 6.40
CA LYS A 430 21.21 11.33 6.10
C LYS A 430 20.00 10.90 5.28
N HIS A 431 20.20 10.07 4.26
CA HIS A 431 19.15 9.72 3.30
C HIS A 431 18.61 8.29 3.47
N ASN A 432 19.18 7.49 4.38
CA ASN A 432 18.88 6.07 4.56
C ASN A 432 18.99 5.25 3.25
N LYS A 433 19.90 5.67 2.35
CA LYS A 433 20.18 4.96 1.08
C LYS A 433 21.37 4.05 1.24
N ILE A 434 21.41 2.94 0.50
CA ILE A 434 22.54 2.00 0.56
C ILE A 434 23.84 2.71 0.17
N SER A 435 24.84 2.71 1.05
CA SER A 435 26.18 3.27 0.83
C SER A 435 27.22 2.20 0.53
N GLU A 436 27.00 0.96 0.98
CA GLU A 436 27.89 -0.17 0.72
C GLU A 436 27.11 -1.48 0.68
N VAL A 437 27.48 -2.37 -0.23
CA VAL A 437 27.04 -3.77 -0.27
C VAL A 437 28.28 -4.65 -0.37
N LYS A 438 28.44 -5.59 0.56
CA LYS A 438 29.49 -6.62 0.53
C LYS A 438 28.85 -7.99 0.37
N ASN A 439 29.33 -8.78 -0.59
CA ASN A 439 28.91 -10.15 -0.82
C ASN A 439 30.11 -10.99 -1.33
N ALA A 440 29.86 -12.24 -1.73
CA ALA A 440 30.89 -13.12 -2.28
C ALA A 440 31.61 -12.58 -3.53
N SER A 441 30.95 -11.72 -4.33
CA SER A 441 31.55 -11.07 -5.49
C SER A 441 32.40 -9.83 -5.14
N GLY A 442 32.43 -9.42 -3.87
CA GLY A 442 33.21 -8.31 -3.35
C GLY A 442 32.36 -7.16 -2.80
N ILE A 443 32.91 -5.94 -2.87
CA ILE A 443 32.30 -4.75 -2.25
C ILE A 443 31.87 -3.78 -3.35
N THR A 444 30.65 -3.26 -3.22
CA THR A 444 30.14 -2.15 -4.03
C THR A 444 29.83 -0.97 -3.14
N LYS A 445 30.29 0.23 -3.50
CA LYS A 445 30.11 1.47 -2.74
C LYS A 445 29.31 2.49 -3.54
N PHE A 446 28.50 3.27 -2.84
CA PHE A 446 27.66 4.32 -3.38
C PHE A 446 27.87 5.62 -2.60
N LYS A 447 27.86 6.76 -3.30
CA LYS A 447 27.84 8.09 -2.67
C LYS A 447 26.70 8.91 -3.24
N TYR A 448 26.21 9.86 -2.43
CA TYR A 448 25.08 10.70 -2.77
C TYR A 448 25.40 12.18 -2.58
N ASP A 449 24.74 13.05 -3.34
CA ASP A 449 24.76 14.49 -3.10
C ASP A 449 23.82 14.89 -1.94
N ALA A 450 23.80 16.18 -1.59
CA ALA A 450 22.97 16.71 -0.50
C ALA A 450 21.45 16.60 -0.73
N LYS A 451 21.02 16.36 -1.98
CA LYS A 451 19.63 16.10 -2.39
C LYS A 451 19.34 14.59 -2.46
N GLY A 452 20.33 13.75 -2.16
CA GLY A 452 20.26 12.29 -2.20
C GLY A 452 20.44 11.69 -3.59
N ASN A 453 20.87 12.42 -4.62
CA ASN A 453 21.12 11.83 -5.94
C ASN A 453 22.43 11.04 -5.95
N LEU A 454 22.47 9.90 -6.65
CA LEU A 454 23.66 9.02 -6.71
C LEU A 454 24.79 9.70 -7.48
N THR A 455 25.91 10.03 -6.85
CA THR A 455 27.05 10.70 -7.50
C THR A 455 28.18 9.75 -7.87
N LEU A 456 28.25 8.60 -7.19
CA LEU A 456 29.27 7.58 -7.42
C LEU A 456 28.69 6.18 -7.18
N ALA A 457 28.96 5.25 -8.09
CA ALA A 457 28.80 3.82 -7.89
C ALA A 457 30.11 3.11 -8.29
N GLU A 458 30.65 2.26 -7.43
CA GLU A 458 31.96 1.63 -7.67
C GLU A 458 31.99 0.22 -7.09
N ASN A 459 32.53 -0.75 -7.83
CA ASN A 459 32.72 -2.12 -7.33
C ASN A 459 34.21 -2.47 -7.13
N SER A 460 34.47 -3.52 -6.36
CA SER A 460 35.81 -4.04 -6.06
C SER A 460 36.57 -4.54 -7.29
N ARG A 461 35.91 -4.71 -8.43
CA ARG A 461 36.56 -5.04 -9.72
C ARG A 461 37.14 -3.80 -10.42
N GLY A 462 36.97 -2.61 -9.85
CA GLY A 462 37.49 -1.35 -10.37
C GLY A 462 36.58 -0.67 -11.39
N LYS A 463 35.36 -1.18 -11.61
CA LYS A 463 34.35 -0.49 -12.44
C LYS A 463 33.69 0.60 -11.60
N LYS A 464 33.62 1.80 -12.15
CA LYS A 464 33.20 3.02 -11.47
C LYS A 464 32.35 3.87 -12.39
N VAL A 465 31.21 4.33 -11.92
CA VAL A 465 30.35 5.30 -12.61
C VAL A 465 30.19 6.53 -11.74
N LEU A 466 30.53 7.71 -12.28
CA LEU A 466 30.25 9.00 -11.67
C LEU A 466 29.09 9.68 -12.40
N LEU A 467 28.20 10.32 -11.65
CA LEU A 467 27.08 11.07 -12.19
C LEU A 467 27.11 12.51 -11.66
N VAL A 468 26.96 13.46 -12.57
CA VAL A 468 26.82 14.89 -12.27
C VAL A 468 25.42 15.32 -12.66
N TYR A 469 24.80 16.14 -11.82
CA TYR A 469 23.44 16.60 -12.01
C TYR A 469 23.41 18.11 -12.28
N ASN A 470 22.49 18.56 -13.13
CA ASN A 470 22.21 19.98 -13.30
C ASN A 470 21.33 20.53 -12.14
N SER A 471 21.07 21.84 -12.16
CA SER A 471 20.24 22.51 -11.14
C SER A 471 18.82 21.93 -11.01
N LYS A 472 18.28 21.36 -12.09
CA LYS A 472 16.98 20.68 -12.17
C LYS A 472 17.01 19.21 -11.73
N GLY A 473 18.15 18.70 -11.26
CA GLY A 473 18.30 17.32 -10.77
C GLY A 473 18.32 16.25 -11.87
N LYS A 474 18.63 16.62 -13.12
CA LYS A 474 18.82 15.67 -14.24
C LYS A 474 20.31 15.41 -14.45
N ILE A 475 20.67 14.20 -14.89
CA ILE A 475 22.08 13.81 -15.12
C ILE A 475 22.64 14.65 -16.27
N SER A 476 23.52 15.61 -15.99
CA SER A 476 24.20 16.39 -17.04
C SER A 476 25.43 15.68 -17.59
N LYS A 477 26.09 14.85 -16.76
CA LYS A 477 27.30 14.12 -17.15
C LYS A 477 27.35 12.73 -16.49
N MET A 478 27.80 11.75 -17.24
CA MET A 478 28.08 10.39 -16.75
C MET A 478 29.49 9.99 -17.15
N VAL A 479 30.28 9.54 -16.19
CA VAL A 479 31.65 9.05 -16.41
C VAL A 479 31.71 7.58 -16.03
N ASP A 480 31.77 6.70 -17.01
CA ASP A 480 31.94 5.25 -16.83
C ASP A 480 33.42 4.90 -17.02
N LYS A 481 34.07 4.51 -15.93
CA LYS A 481 35.50 4.26 -15.84
C LYS A 481 35.77 2.84 -15.40
N ASP A 482 36.78 2.24 -16.01
CA ASP A 482 37.38 1.00 -15.55
C ASP A 482 38.82 1.29 -15.10
N SER A 483 39.03 1.28 -13.78
CA SER A 483 40.33 1.57 -13.18
C SER A 483 41.41 0.55 -13.58
N LYS A 484 41.03 -0.71 -13.91
CA LYS A 484 42.00 -1.74 -14.30
C LYS A 484 42.51 -1.52 -15.72
N SER A 485 41.60 -1.30 -16.67
CA SER A 485 41.98 -1.06 -18.07
C SER A 485 42.33 0.40 -18.37
N LYS A 486 42.17 1.29 -17.39
CA LYS A 486 42.29 2.76 -17.52
C LYS A 486 41.36 3.36 -18.59
N LYS A 487 40.38 2.60 -19.10
CA LYS A 487 39.39 3.07 -20.08
C LYS A 487 38.34 3.93 -19.40
N GLN A 488 37.92 5.00 -20.07
CA GLN A 488 36.79 5.83 -19.63
C GLN A 488 35.88 6.22 -20.79
N ARG A 489 34.58 6.28 -20.52
CA ARG A 489 33.54 6.87 -21.36
C ARG A 489 32.96 8.06 -20.63
N VAL A 490 32.86 9.19 -21.30
CA VAL A 490 32.27 10.42 -20.75
C VAL A 490 31.10 10.79 -21.63
N LEU A 491 29.90 10.73 -21.05
CA LEU A 491 28.65 11.14 -21.70
C LEU A 491 28.19 12.48 -21.14
N ALA A 492 27.76 13.39 -22.01
CA ALA A 492 27.08 14.62 -21.65
C ALA A 492 25.64 14.59 -22.18
N PHE A 493 24.70 15.11 -21.38
CA PHE A 493 23.28 15.09 -21.69
C PHE A 493 22.69 16.50 -21.73
N THR A 494 21.92 16.79 -22.78
CA THR A 494 21.08 17.99 -22.87
C THR A 494 19.62 17.58 -22.89
N TYR A 495 18.77 18.37 -22.24
CA TYR A 495 17.34 18.09 -22.08
C TYR A 495 16.48 19.20 -22.67
N ASN A 496 15.30 18.86 -23.17
CA ASN A 496 14.28 19.84 -23.53
C ASN A 496 13.55 20.40 -22.30
N ALA A 497 12.63 21.34 -22.51
CA ALA A 497 11.79 21.94 -21.48
C ALA A 497 10.95 20.91 -20.70
N LEU A 498 10.55 19.79 -21.34
CA LEU A 498 9.83 18.67 -20.72
C LEU A 498 10.74 17.74 -19.90
N GLY A 499 12.04 18.01 -19.84
CA GLY A 499 13.01 17.21 -19.09
C GLY A 499 13.35 15.86 -19.73
N LYS A 500 13.09 15.69 -21.04
CA LYS A 500 13.51 14.52 -21.83
C LYS A 500 14.86 14.77 -22.53
N PRO A 501 15.76 13.78 -22.60
CA PRO A 501 17.09 13.96 -23.20
C PRO A 501 16.98 14.16 -24.72
N VAL A 502 17.42 15.31 -25.22
CA VAL A 502 17.41 15.63 -26.66
C VAL A 502 18.76 15.45 -27.33
N ARG A 503 19.84 15.43 -26.54
CA ARG A 503 21.20 15.23 -27.03
C ARG A 503 22.02 14.43 -26.03
N ILE A 504 22.67 13.38 -26.50
CA ILE A 504 23.66 12.59 -25.76
C ILE A 504 24.97 12.65 -26.54
N GLU A 505 26.03 13.14 -25.91
CA GLU A 505 27.32 13.36 -26.56
C GLU A 505 28.44 12.62 -25.85
N MET A 506 29.36 12.06 -26.64
CA MET A 506 30.61 11.50 -26.17
C MET A 506 31.77 12.14 -26.91
N GLU A 507 32.69 12.73 -26.16
CA GLU A 507 33.90 13.34 -26.70
C GLU A 507 34.65 12.32 -27.58
N LYS A 508 35.10 12.77 -28.76
CA LYS A 508 35.84 11.95 -29.75
C LYS A 508 35.07 10.78 -30.37
N ILE A 509 33.80 10.56 -30.00
CA ILE A 509 32.97 9.50 -30.60
C ILE A 509 31.80 10.09 -31.39
N GLY A 510 31.05 11.04 -30.84
CA GLY A 510 29.94 11.65 -31.57
C GLY A 510 28.71 11.94 -30.72
N THR A 511 27.55 12.01 -31.37
CA THR A 511 26.33 12.53 -30.77
C THR A 511 25.10 11.75 -31.21
N ILE A 512 24.18 11.49 -30.28
CA ILE A 512 22.80 11.05 -30.54
C ILE A 512 21.87 12.23 -30.28
N ASN A 513 21.06 12.58 -31.27
CA ASN A 513 19.97 13.54 -31.12
C ASN A 513 18.63 12.79 -31.07
N VAL A 514 17.75 13.22 -30.16
CA VAL A 514 16.42 12.64 -29.98
C VAL A 514 15.38 13.74 -30.09
N SER A 515 14.40 13.55 -30.96
CA SER A 515 13.24 14.43 -31.07
C SER A 515 11.99 13.72 -30.56
N TYR A 516 11.05 14.51 -30.04
CA TYR A 516 9.82 14.04 -29.45
C TYR A 516 8.61 14.67 -30.13
N ASN A 517 7.47 13.98 -30.16
CA ASN A 517 6.19 14.56 -30.54
C ASN A 517 5.58 15.39 -29.38
N ASN A 518 4.42 16.01 -29.59
CA ASN A 518 3.75 16.85 -28.60
C ASN A 518 3.25 16.07 -27.37
N PHE A 519 3.12 14.75 -27.47
CA PHE A 519 2.79 13.86 -26.35
C PHE A 519 4.04 13.39 -25.60
N GLY A 520 5.23 13.82 -26.04
CA GLY A 520 6.52 13.46 -25.47
C GLY A 520 7.04 12.10 -25.92
N GLU A 521 6.41 11.42 -26.87
CA GLU A 521 6.90 10.14 -27.39
C GLU A 521 8.06 10.36 -28.36
N ILE A 522 8.96 9.38 -28.49
CA ILE A 522 10.13 9.48 -29.37
C ILE A 522 9.64 9.54 -30.82
N LYS A 523 9.91 10.65 -31.50
CA LYS A 523 9.61 10.84 -32.92
C LYS A 523 10.77 10.38 -33.80
N LYS A 524 12.01 10.67 -33.40
CA LYS A 524 13.20 10.38 -34.19
C LYS A 524 14.43 10.25 -33.30
N VAL A 525 15.32 9.33 -33.64
CA VAL A 525 16.67 9.19 -33.06
C VAL A 525 17.68 9.23 -34.20
N GLU A 526 18.65 10.13 -34.13
CA GLU A 526 19.66 10.30 -35.18
C GLU A 526 21.07 10.35 -34.61
N SER A 527 22.02 9.70 -35.28
CA SER A 527 23.44 9.71 -34.93
C SER A 527 24.27 9.56 -36.20
N LYS A 528 25.15 10.52 -36.50
CA LYS A 528 26.07 10.43 -37.64
C LYS A 528 27.01 9.22 -37.52
N GLN A 529 27.29 8.79 -36.30
CA GLN A 529 28.15 7.64 -35.99
C GLN A 529 27.35 6.35 -35.75
N GLY A 530 26.03 6.40 -35.92
CA GLY A 530 25.12 5.27 -35.93
C GLY A 530 25.35 4.28 -34.78
N HIS A 531 25.53 3.02 -35.16
CA HIS A 531 25.66 1.87 -34.25
C HIS A 531 26.80 2.03 -33.22
N LYS A 532 27.94 2.61 -33.62
CA LYS A 532 29.10 2.78 -32.73
C LYS A 532 28.74 3.64 -31.51
N MET A 533 28.03 4.74 -31.72
CA MET A 533 27.60 5.63 -30.64
C MET A 533 26.56 4.95 -29.74
N ALA A 534 25.56 4.30 -30.34
CA ALA A 534 24.51 3.59 -29.60
C ALA A 534 25.08 2.49 -28.68
N LEU A 535 26.07 1.73 -29.17
CA LEU A 535 26.74 0.68 -28.40
C LEU A 535 27.49 1.24 -27.19
N GLN A 536 28.22 2.35 -27.34
CA GLN A 536 28.96 2.96 -26.22
C GLN A 536 28.02 3.51 -25.15
N VAL A 537 26.93 4.16 -25.56
CA VAL A 537 25.89 4.64 -24.64
C VAL A 537 25.26 3.47 -23.90
N THR A 538 24.85 2.43 -24.62
CA THR A 538 24.27 1.21 -24.03
C THR A 538 25.23 0.58 -23.02
N GLN A 539 26.50 0.44 -23.36
CA GLN A 539 27.50 -0.15 -22.47
C GLN A 539 27.68 0.66 -21.16
N ALA A 540 27.66 1.99 -21.24
CA ALA A 540 27.77 2.85 -20.06
C ALA A 540 26.58 2.65 -19.09
N PHE A 541 25.36 2.58 -19.63
CA PHE A 541 24.18 2.31 -18.81
C PHE A 541 24.14 0.88 -18.29
N GLN A 542 24.55 -0.11 -19.08
CA GLN A 542 24.66 -1.50 -18.62
C GLN A 542 25.68 -1.64 -17.49
N ASN A 543 26.81 -0.94 -17.56
CA ASN A 543 27.77 -0.91 -16.47
C ASN A 543 27.18 -0.29 -15.20
N LEU A 544 26.48 0.85 -15.31
CA LEU A 544 25.78 1.44 -14.17
C LEU A 544 24.79 0.43 -13.57
N LEU A 545 23.91 -0.16 -14.38
CA LEU A 545 22.93 -1.16 -13.96
C LEU A 545 23.59 -2.35 -13.27
N ALA A 546 24.69 -2.86 -13.81
CA ALA A 546 25.44 -3.96 -13.23
C ALA A 546 26.05 -3.62 -11.86
N ILE A 547 26.51 -2.38 -11.67
CA ILE A 547 27.06 -1.91 -10.40
C ILE A 547 25.95 -1.58 -9.39
N VAL A 548 24.79 -1.06 -9.82
CA VAL A 548 23.68 -0.74 -8.90
C VAL A 548 22.78 -1.94 -8.59
N LYS A 549 22.82 -3.01 -9.41
CA LYS A 549 22.04 -4.23 -9.17
C LYS A 549 22.21 -4.81 -7.76
N PRO A 550 23.42 -4.90 -7.17
CA PRO A 550 23.60 -5.29 -5.77
C PRO A 550 22.84 -4.43 -4.74
N ALA A 551 22.53 -3.16 -5.04
CA ALA A 551 21.69 -2.32 -4.17
C ALA A 551 20.20 -2.71 -4.25
N GLY A 552 19.78 -3.33 -5.36
CA GLY A 552 18.49 -4.03 -5.46
C GLY A 552 18.62 -5.39 -4.79
N VAL A 553 18.60 -5.41 -3.45
CA VAL A 553 18.69 -6.66 -2.68
C VAL A 553 17.53 -7.55 -3.07
N ASN A 554 17.80 -8.57 -3.89
CA ASN A 554 16.80 -9.58 -4.20
C ASN A 554 16.57 -10.40 -2.93
N LEU A 555 15.38 -10.24 -2.35
CA LEU A 555 15.02 -10.99 -1.15
C LEU A 555 14.84 -12.48 -1.45
N ASN A 556 14.61 -12.84 -2.72
CA ASN A 556 14.59 -14.22 -3.16
C ASN A 556 16.03 -14.73 -3.33
N MET A 557 16.50 -15.52 -2.37
CA MET A 557 17.56 -16.51 -2.55
C MET A 557 16.95 -17.89 -2.38
#